data_AF-A0A933H8E6-F1
#
_entry.id   AF-A0A933H8E6-F1
#
_cell.length_a   1.000
_cell.length_b   1.000
_cell.length_c   1.000
_cell.angle_alpha   90.00
_cell.angle_beta   90.00
_cell.angle_gamma   90.00
#
_symmetry.space_group_name_H-M   'P 1'
#
loop_
_entity.id
_entity.type
_entity.pdbx_description
1 polymer ?
#
loop_
_entity_poly.entity_id
_entity_poly.type
_entity_poly.pdbx_seq_one_letter_code
_entity_poly.pdbx_strand_id
1 'polypeptide(L)'
;MTTVTLQPKIMIEINRESQRRQISVDELVNDWLKHYLWELRNKKIGEESKRYVAMHAELRKQYADKVIAMLDGQVVSDRYA
;
A
#
# COMPACT_ATOMS: atom_id res chain seq x y z
N MET A 1 23.65 6.79 -1.30
CA MET A 1 23.34 6.73 -2.75
C MET A 1 23.13 5.28 -3.11
N THR A 2 21.97 4.96 -3.67
CA THR A 2 21.65 3.61 -4.15
C THR A 2 21.56 3.69 -5.66
N THR A 3 22.29 2.82 -6.37
CA THR A 3 22.26 2.77 -7.83
C THR A 3 21.27 1.71 -8.27
N VAL A 4 20.33 2.07 -9.14
CA VAL A 4 19.35 1.14 -9.73
C VAL A 4 19.51 1.17 -11.24
N THR A 5 19.67 -0.01 -11.84
CA THR A 5 19.69 -0.14 -13.30
C THR A 5 18.27 -0.18 -13.84
N LEU A 6 17.92 0.80 -14.68
CA LEU A 6 16.63 0.86 -15.35
C LEU A 6 16.76 0.44 -16.81
N GLN A 7 15.69 -0.13 -17.37
CA GLN A 7 15.64 -0.42 -18.80
C GLN A 7 15.72 0.90 -19.59
N PRO A 8 16.46 0.96 -20.72
CA PRO A 8 16.63 2.20 -21.48
C PRO A 8 15.31 2.87 -21.88
N LYS A 9 14.31 2.07 -22.27
CA LYS A 9 12.97 2.57 -22.62
C LYS A 9 12.29 3.30 -21.47
N ILE A 10 12.45 2.80 -20.24
CA ILE A 10 11.88 3.42 -19.04
C ILE A 10 12.59 4.75 -18.75
N MET A 11 13.91 4.78 -18.89
CA MET A 11 14.69 6.01 -18.67
C MET A 11 14.32 7.13 -19.64
N ILE A 12 13.98 6.80 -20.90
CA ILE A 12 13.49 7.77 -21.89
C ILE A 12 12.20 8.44 -21.40
N GLU A 13 11.24 7.66 -20.90
CA GLU A 13 9.97 8.21 -20.39
C GLU A 13 10.16 9.02 -19.10
N ILE A 14 11.04 8.56 -18.20
CA ILE A 14 11.40 9.30 -16.98
C ILE A 14 12.01 10.66 -17.32
N ASN A 15 12.94 10.72 -18.28
CA ASN A 15 13.55 11.96 -18.72
C ASN A 15 12.51 12.91 -19.35
N ARG A 16 11.62 12.38 -20.19
CA ARG A 16 10.53 13.17 -20.78
C ARG A 16 9.62 13.77 -19.71
N GLU A 17 9.23 12.98 -18.72
CA GLU A 17 8.36 13.44 -17.64
C GLU A 17 9.07 14.42 -16.70
N SER A 18 10.36 14.21 -16.42
CA SER A 18 11.19 15.13 -15.64
C SER A 18 11.28 16.50 -16.32
N GLN A 19 11.53 16.53 -17.63
CA GLN A 19 11.54 17.76 -18.42
C GLN A 19 10.17 18.44 -18.44
N ARG A 20 9.09 17.66 -18.65
CA ARG A 20 7.71 18.20 -18.66
C ARG A 20 7.33 18.86 -17.35
N ARG A 21 7.76 18.29 -16.22
CA ARG A 21 7.47 18.79 -14.87
C ARG A 21 8.51 19.77 -14.34
N GLN A 22 9.61 19.97 -15.06
CA GLN A 22 10.73 20.82 -14.68
C GLN A 22 11.35 20.46 -13.31
N ILE A 23 11.40 19.17 -13.00
CA ILE A 23 12.00 18.64 -11.76
C ILE A 23 13.11 17.65 -12.11
N SER A 24 13.99 17.38 -11.14
CA SER A 24 15.06 16.40 -11.36
C SER A 24 14.51 14.98 -11.52
N VAL A 25 15.26 14.12 -12.22
CA VAL A 25 14.94 12.69 -12.34
C VAL A 25 14.85 12.04 -10.96
N ASP A 26 15.75 12.39 -10.05
CA ASP A 26 15.77 11.85 -8.70
C ASP A 26 14.49 12.20 -7.92
N GLU A 27 14.08 13.47 -7.97
CA GLU A 27 12.85 13.94 -7.33
C GLU A 27 11.61 13.26 -7.91
N LEU A 28 11.53 13.17 -9.25
CA LEU A 28 10.42 12.50 -9.94
C LEU A 28 10.29 11.04 -9.52
N VAL A 29 11.40 10.29 -9.53
CA VAL A 29 11.42 8.86 -9.20
C VAL A 29 11.04 8.65 -7.74
N ASN A 30 11.57 9.46 -6.82
CA ASN A 30 11.24 9.36 -5.41
C ASN A 30 9.75 9.63 -5.16
N ASP A 31 9.17 10.64 -5.81
CA ASP A 31 7.75 10.95 -5.65
C ASP A 31 6.84 9.87 -6.23
N TRP A 32 7.16 9.31 -7.39
CA TRP A 32 6.43 8.18 -7.95
C TRP A 32 6.50 6.95 -7.07
N LEU A 33 7.68 6.63 -6.52
CA LEU A 33 7.84 5.50 -5.61
C LEU A 33 7.05 5.69 -4.31
N LYS A 34 7.09 6.90 -3.71
CA LYS A 34 6.28 7.22 -2.53
C LYS A 34 4.80 7.02 -2.81
N HIS A 35 4.32 7.53 -3.95
CA HIS A 35 2.91 7.41 -4.34
C HIS A 35 2.52 5.95 -4.53
N TYR A 36 3.31 5.18 -5.28
CA TYR A 36 3.05 3.76 -5.52
C TYR A 36 3.04 2.93 -4.23
N LEU A 37 3.99 3.17 -3.32
CA LEU A 37 4.03 2.50 -2.02
C LEU A 37 2.83 2.87 -1.14
N TRP A 38 2.40 4.13 -1.18
CA TRP A 38 1.19 4.57 -0.48
C TRP A 38 -0.07 3.89 -1.05
N GLU A 39 -0.20 3.81 -2.38
CA GLU A 39 -1.31 3.10 -3.03
C GLU A 39 -1.32 1.62 -2.68
N LEU A 40 -0.16 0.94 -2.72
CA LEU A 40 -0.05 -0.47 -2.34
C LEU A 40 -0.47 -0.69 -0.88
N ARG A 41 -0.03 0.20 0.03
CA ARG A 41 -0.43 0.14 1.44
C ARG A 41 -1.94 0.32 1.59
N ASN A 42 -2.53 1.27 0.89
CA ASN A 42 -3.95 1.56 1.02
C ASN A 42 -4.84 0.55 0.32
N LYS A 43 -4.39 -0.07 -0.78
CA LYS A 43 -5.08 -1.21 -1.38
C LYS A 43 -5.19 -2.37 -0.39
N LYS A 44 -4.10 -2.70 0.32
CA LYS A 44 -4.13 -3.71 1.39
C LYS A 44 -5.12 -3.37 2.50
N ILE A 45 -5.13 -2.12 2.97
CA ILE A 45 -6.09 -1.67 4.00
C ILE A 45 -7.54 -1.74 3.49
N GLY A 46 -7.77 -1.34 2.25
CA GLY A 46 -9.09 -1.38 1.62
C GLY A 46 -9.61 -2.80 1.39
N GLU A 47 -8.75 -3.71 0.95
CA GLU A 47 -9.08 -5.14 0.78
C GLU A 47 -9.36 -5.80 2.13
N GLU A 48 -8.52 -5.55 3.15
CA GLU A 48 -8.76 -6.05 4.50
C GLU A 48 -10.04 -5.47 5.11
N SER A 49 -10.32 -4.19 4.88
CA SER A 49 -11.56 -3.56 5.36
C SER A 49 -12.80 -4.19 4.70
N LYS A 50 -12.74 -4.51 3.40
CA LYS A 50 -13.82 -5.23 2.71
C LYS A 50 -14.00 -6.65 3.26
N ARG A 51 -12.90 -7.38 3.52
CA ARG A 51 -12.93 -8.72 4.14
C ARG A 51 -13.52 -8.67 5.55
N TYR A 52 -13.09 -7.71 6.36
CA TYR A 52 -13.64 -7.47 7.70
C TYR A 52 -15.14 -7.15 7.64
N VAL A 53 -15.59 -6.26 6.74
CA VAL A 53 -17.02 -5.93 6.59
C VAL A 53 -17.83 -7.16 6.17
N ALA A 54 -17.33 -7.97 5.24
CA ALA A 54 -17.99 -9.19 4.81
C ALA A 54 -18.13 -10.22 5.95
N MET A 55 -17.12 -10.31 6.81
CA MET A 55 -17.09 -11.24 7.95
C MET A 55 -17.60 -10.61 9.25
N HIS A 56 -18.04 -9.34 9.24
CA HIS A 56 -18.28 -8.56 10.45
C HIS A 56 -19.33 -9.20 11.34
N ALA A 57 -20.40 -9.75 10.77
CA ALA A 57 -21.47 -10.42 11.52
C ALA A 57 -21.01 -11.70 12.22
N GLU A 58 -20.07 -12.44 11.62
CA GLU A 58 -19.50 -13.67 12.21
C GLU A 58 -18.43 -13.34 13.25
N LEU A 59 -17.55 -12.39 12.95
CA LEU A 59 -16.52 -11.92 13.87
C LEU A 59 -17.14 -11.31 15.12
N ARG A 60 -18.23 -10.54 15.01
CA ARG A 60 -18.92 -9.98 16.18
C ARG A 60 -19.61 -11.05 17.03
N LYS A 61 -20.01 -12.19 16.46
CA LYS A 61 -20.55 -13.32 17.23
C LYS A 61 -19.45 -14.06 18.01
N GLN A 62 -18.27 -14.20 17.43
CA GLN A 62 -17.16 -14.96 18.01
C GLN A 62 -16.27 -14.13 18.95
N TYR A 63 -16.18 -12.82 18.73
CA TYR A 63 -15.21 -11.93 19.38
C TYR A 63 -15.86 -10.63 19.90
N ALA A 64 -17.13 -10.68 20.30
CA ALA A 64 -17.97 -9.52 20.65
C ALA A 64 -17.28 -8.46 21.56
N ASP A 65 -16.47 -8.92 22.51
CA ASP A 65 -15.84 -8.09 23.56
C ASP A 65 -14.31 -8.00 23.41
N LYS A 66 -13.77 -8.35 22.24
CA LYS A 66 -12.32 -8.44 22.01
C LYS A 66 -11.87 -7.53 20.87
N VAL A 67 -10.71 -6.90 21.04
CA VAL A 67 -10.00 -6.25 19.94
C VAL A 67 -9.30 -7.34 19.14
N ILE A 68 -9.71 -7.51 17.88
CA ILE A 68 -9.10 -8.47 16.95
C ILE A 68 -8.20 -7.76 15.95
N ALA A 69 -6.97 -8.26 15.80
CA ALA A 69 -6.10 -7.89 14.70
C ALA A 69 -6.32 -8.89 13.56
N MET A 70 -6.53 -8.37 12.35
CA MET A 70 -6.70 -9.18 11.15
C MET A 70 -5.56 -8.96 10.16
N LEU A 71 -5.16 -10.04 9.49
CA LEU A 71 -4.25 -10.05 8.36
C LEU A 71 -4.73 -11.10 7.36
N ASP A 72 -4.81 -10.72 6.09
CA ASP A 72 -5.29 -11.56 4.99
C ASP A 72 -6.66 -12.24 5.23
N GLY A 73 -7.58 -11.53 5.89
CA GLY A 73 -8.91 -12.06 6.20
C GLY A 73 -8.93 -13.08 7.35
N GLN A 74 -7.82 -13.28 8.07
CA GLN A 74 -7.74 -14.15 9.25
C GLN A 74 -7.43 -13.35 10.51
N VAL A 75 -7.98 -13.77 11.65
CA VAL A 75 -7.66 -13.18 12.96
C VAL A 75 -6.29 -13.69 13.39
N VAL A 76 -5.32 -12.78 13.54
CA VAL A 76 -3.94 -13.10 13.94
C VAL A 76 -3.65 -12.83 15.41
N SER A 77 -4.48 -12.03 16.09
CA SER A 77 -4.47 -11.92 17.55
C SER A 77 -5.79 -11.38 18.08
N ASP A 78 -6.27 -11.89 19.21
CA ASP A 78 -7.37 -11.31 19.98
C ASP A 78 -6.85 -10.85 21.36
N ARG A 79 -7.16 -9.61 21.74
CA ARG A 79 -6.88 -9.08 23.09
C ARG A 79 -8.18 -8.60 23.71
N TYR A 80 -8.29 -8.74 25.03
CA TYR A 80 -9.35 -8.08 25.79
C TYR A 80 -9.18 -6.56 25.66
N ALA A 81 -10.28 -5.87 25.41
CA ALA A 81 -10.34 -4.40 25.36
C ALA A 81 -10.15 -3.79 26.75
#